data_AF-A0A6J8CSP6-F1
#
_entry.id   AF-A0A6J8CSP6-F1
#
_cell.length_a   1.000
_cell.length_b   1.000
_cell.length_c   1.000
_cell.angle_alpha   90.00
_cell.angle_beta   90.00
_cell.angle_gamma   90.00
#
_symmetry.space_group_name_H-M   'P 1'
#
loop_
_entity.id
_entity.type
_entity.pdbx_description
1 polymer ?
#
loop_
_entity_poly.entity_id
_entity_poly.type
_entity_poly.pdbx_seq_one_letter_code
_entity_poly.pdbx_strand_id
1 'polypeptide(L)'
;MQFRKKFFPRTFIIFIFIPLISAVDECLDRPDSDFRKCTSHRLNSYNDKTEQERKLWTKTNVSFVLRCSSYCMNDQRCVSYFFNKSTKTCTGHSIMFGNSTAASVETGNAMYYFSGVEGYIGDLCTTADDCTVVSSECRADCLNNTDANTSECSEKRCMCASGYSFSPTEHKCLASCTTYGEGFMRTYLHYISNGQGSDHINITLEQCQQHCVQRTSPICRSLVYGPKNLQDCYLMNTTRLDYADDKWHYDSYTYEFSYYQRDSVLKKKDYEELNQYQQKVLKNIQNLPDRTADSAVYILSGQLPIESTIHYQILIRLGNIIRSGCIEKEICIPQILFKDDTSNSWFIYEKKITRPRETNYPLCNDGEEDIEHFILKSKTLENTRKHFINSLEKLIEQNDSYLLNHIKCSRLFLQLILDISHPSLPTILQASGISQQIEAMSRGLCFALHRERCSRLDVG
;
A
#
# COMPACT_ATOMS: atom_id res chain seq x y z
N MET A 1 -30.66 -45.66 -18.56
CA MET A 1 -29.42 -45.14 -17.94
C MET A 1 -29.36 -43.63 -18.18
N GLN A 2 -29.82 -42.83 -17.22
CA GLN A 2 -29.76 -41.36 -17.27
C GLN A 2 -28.77 -40.87 -16.23
N PHE A 3 -27.65 -40.29 -16.67
CA PHE A 3 -26.75 -39.53 -15.80
C PHE A 3 -27.27 -38.09 -15.71
N ARG A 4 -27.90 -37.73 -14.59
CA ARG A 4 -28.07 -36.34 -14.17
C ARG A 4 -26.86 -35.94 -13.33
N LYS A 5 -25.90 -35.20 -13.90
CA LYS A 5 -24.95 -34.40 -13.11
C LYS A 5 -25.53 -32.99 -12.95
N LYS A 6 -26.06 -32.68 -11.77
CA LYS A 6 -26.31 -31.31 -11.34
C LYS A 6 -24.98 -30.73 -10.85
N PHE A 7 -24.41 -29.79 -11.60
CA PHE A 7 -23.38 -28.89 -11.10
C PHE A 7 -24.07 -27.62 -10.60
N PHE A 8 -23.95 -27.34 -9.30
CA PHE A 8 -24.24 -26.02 -8.73
C PHE A 8 -22.90 -25.34 -8.43
N PRO A 9 -22.71 -24.04 -8.74
CA PRO A 9 -21.51 -23.33 -8.32
C PRO A 9 -21.62 -23.01 -6.83
N ARG A 10 -20.64 -23.46 -6.05
CA ARG A 10 -20.52 -23.18 -4.61
C ARG A 10 -19.73 -21.88 -4.42
N THR A 11 -20.36 -20.88 -3.83
CA THR A 11 -19.72 -19.62 -3.44
C THR A 11 -19.14 -19.77 -2.03
N PHE A 12 -17.83 -19.54 -1.86
CA PHE A 12 -17.18 -19.51 -0.54
C PHE A 12 -16.44 -18.19 -0.35
N ILE A 13 -16.55 -17.63 0.86
CA ILE A 13 -16.04 -16.30 1.24
C ILE A 13 -14.85 -16.50 2.19
N ILE A 14 -13.73 -15.84 1.89
CA ILE A 14 -12.49 -15.84 2.70
C ILE A 14 -12.41 -14.51 3.45
N PHE A 15 -12.12 -14.55 4.77
CA PHE A 15 -11.98 -13.34 5.59
C PHE A 15 -10.55 -13.15 6.12
N ILE A 16 -10.08 -11.90 6.03
CA ILE A 16 -8.85 -11.36 6.59
C ILE A 16 -9.25 -10.34 7.66
N PHE A 17 -8.64 -10.43 8.85
CA PHE A 17 -8.89 -9.51 9.97
C PHE A 17 -8.31 -8.11 9.69
N ILE A 18 -9.14 -7.06 9.83
CA ILE A 18 -8.76 -5.64 9.72
C ILE A 18 -9.03 -4.96 11.07
N PRO A 19 -8.05 -4.32 11.75
CA PRO A 19 -8.32 -3.51 12.93
C PRO A 19 -8.70 -2.07 12.53
N LEU A 20 -9.83 -1.58 13.06
CA LEU A 20 -10.27 -0.17 12.98
C LEU A 20 -10.14 0.47 14.37
N ILE A 21 -9.33 1.53 14.48
CA ILE A 21 -9.19 2.34 15.70
C ILE A 21 -10.15 3.53 15.60
N SER A 22 -11.06 3.67 16.58
CA SER A 22 -11.90 4.86 16.78
C SER A 22 -11.60 5.50 18.14
N ALA A 23 -11.59 6.84 18.19
CA ALA A 23 -11.70 7.60 19.43
C ALA A 23 -12.45 8.91 19.16
N VAL A 24 -13.41 9.16 20.04
CA VAL A 24 -14.33 10.30 20.18
C VAL A 24 -13.75 11.23 21.27
N ASP A 25 -13.98 12.54 21.19
CA ASP A 25 -14.36 13.36 22.36
C ASP A 25 -14.80 14.80 21.98
N GLU A 26 -15.96 15.18 22.54
CA GLU A 26 -16.58 16.50 22.73
C GLU A 26 -16.38 16.86 24.23
N CYS A 27 -16.03 18.06 24.70
CA CYS A 27 -16.92 19.23 24.89
C CYS A 27 -16.19 20.43 25.60
N LEU A 28 -16.57 21.66 25.20
CA LEU A 28 -16.87 22.90 25.97
C LEU A 28 -15.80 23.85 26.58
N ASP A 29 -15.77 25.10 26.03
CA ASP A 29 -15.93 26.47 26.62
C ASP A 29 -15.13 26.89 27.91
N ARG A 30 -14.53 28.09 28.12
CA ARG A 30 -14.62 29.49 27.60
C ARG A 30 -13.49 30.40 28.26
N PRO A 31 -13.48 31.76 28.25
CA PRO A 31 -12.40 32.59 27.67
C PRO A 31 -11.61 33.54 28.63
N ASP A 32 -10.69 34.31 28.02
CA ASP A 32 -10.10 35.63 28.37
C ASP A 32 -9.09 35.76 29.53
N SER A 33 -7.89 36.27 29.22
CA SER A 33 -7.46 37.65 29.58
C SER A 33 -6.00 37.97 29.25
N ASP A 34 -5.81 39.18 28.72
CA ASP A 34 -4.56 39.91 28.45
C ASP A 34 -3.66 40.14 29.69
N PHE A 35 -2.32 40.26 29.49
CA PHE A 35 -1.55 41.50 29.73
C PHE A 35 -0.01 41.37 29.53
N ARG A 36 0.53 42.19 28.59
CA ARG A 36 1.78 43.03 28.57
C ARG A 36 3.13 42.46 29.09
N LYS A 37 4.15 42.31 28.23
CA LYS A 37 5.18 43.26 27.69
C LYS A 37 6.47 43.40 28.54
N CYS A 38 7.62 43.13 27.90
CA CYS A 38 8.88 43.93 27.84
C CYS A 38 9.96 43.12 27.08
N THR A 39 10.15 43.33 25.77
CA THR A 39 11.22 44.13 25.10
C THR A 39 12.66 43.70 25.34
N SER A 40 13.36 43.23 24.29
CA SER A 40 14.61 43.87 23.85
C SER A 40 14.96 43.53 22.38
N HIS A 41 15.29 44.59 21.65
CA HIS A 41 16.01 44.73 20.37
C HIS A 41 15.75 43.81 19.15
N ARG A 42 15.13 44.45 18.15
CA ARG A 42 15.13 44.08 16.72
C ARG A 42 16.52 44.20 16.09
N LEU A 43 16.87 43.18 15.31
CA LEU A 43 17.53 43.34 14.00
C LEU A 43 16.65 42.67 12.94
N ASN A 44 16.80 43.13 11.70
CA ASN A 44 15.75 43.23 10.69
C ASN A 44 15.15 41.88 10.21
N SER A 45 13.83 41.75 10.43
CA SER A 45 12.83 41.48 9.38
C SER A 45 13.25 40.52 8.25
N TYR A 46 12.86 39.24 8.36
CA TYR A 46 12.53 38.39 7.20
C TYR A 46 11.11 38.69 6.66
N ASN A 47 10.67 39.94 6.79
CA ASN A 47 9.29 40.32 6.53
C ASN A 47 9.03 40.78 5.09
N ASP A 48 9.86 40.39 4.12
CA ASP A 48 9.71 40.90 2.73
C ASP A 48 9.42 39.84 1.66
N LYS A 49 9.04 38.59 2.00
CA LYS A 49 8.35 37.66 1.06
C LYS A 49 7.36 36.67 1.72
N THR A 50 6.81 36.97 2.89
CA THR A 50 5.78 36.14 3.55
C THR A 50 4.33 36.57 3.28
N GLU A 51 4.09 37.59 2.46
CA GLU A 51 2.73 38.08 2.21
C GLU A 51 2.07 37.39 1.01
N GLN A 52 1.11 36.50 1.32
CA GLN A 52 -0.04 36.07 0.50
C GLN A 52 0.17 35.43 -0.89
N GLU A 53 1.19 35.80 -1.68
CA GLU A 53 1.32 35.45 -3.10
C GLU A 53 1.67 33.97 -3.36
N ARG A 54 2.08 33.22 -2.33
CA ARG A 54 2.54 31.83 -2.45
C ARG A 54 1.77 30.84 -1.59
N LYS A 55 0.74 31.34 -0.91
CA LYS A 55 -0.22 30.53 -0.17
C LYS A 55 -1.32 30.12 -1.16
N LEU A 56 -1.46 28.82 -1.37
CA LEU A 56 -2.45 28.28 -2.31
C LEU A 56 -3.83 28.23 -1.68
N TRP A 57 -3.89 27.72 -0.45
CA TRP A 57 -5.15 27.49 0.24
C TRP A 57 -4.93 27.37 1.75
N THR A 58 -5.99 27.63 2.52
CA THR A 58 -6.12 27.19 3.91
C THR A 58 -7.38 26.36 4.05
N LYS A 59 -7.28 25.20 4.67
CA LYS A 59 -8.39 24.33 5.05
C LYS A 59 -8.49 24.32 6.57
N THR A 60 -9.68 24.56 7.10
CA THR A 60 -9.99 24.43 8.54
C THR A 60 -10.56 23.04 8.84
N ASN A 61 -10.64 22.66 10.12
CA ASN A 61 -11.20 21.37 10.56
C ASN A 61 -10.51 20.13 9.95
N VAL A 62 -9.21 20.23 9.65
CA VAL A 62 -8.41 19.11 9.16
C VAL A 62 -8.02 18.26 10.36
N SER A 63 -8.66 17.11 10.53
CA SER A 63 -8.56 16.32 11.77
C SER A 63 -7.15 15.78 12.04
N PHE A 64 -6.36 15.51 11.00
CA PHE A 64 -5.00 14.96 11.09
C PHE A 64 -4.13 15.34 9.89
N VAL A 65 -2.81 15.28 10.08
CA VAL A 65 -1.80 15.72 9.09
C VAL A 65 -1.88 14.98 7.74
N LEU A 66 -2.26 13.70 7.72
CA LEU A 66 -2.43 12.94 6.45
C LEU A 66 -3.56 13.51 5.56
N ARG A 67 -4.56 14.16 6.15
CA ARG A 67 -5.60 14.84 5.36
C ARG A 67 -5.04 16.13 4.74
N CYS A 68 -4.11 16.78 5.45
CA CYS A 68 -3.38 17.94 4.97
C CYS A 68 -2.46 17.58 3.79
N SER A 69 -1.75 16.45 3.88
CA SER A 69 -0.97 15.93 2.75
C SER A 69 -1.86 15.56 1.56
N SER A 70 -2.99 14.90 1.80
CA SER A 70 -3.96 14.59 0.74
C SER A 70 -4.47 15.86 0.02
N TYR A 71 -4.74 16.95 0.74
CA TYR A 71 -5.11 18.23 0.11
C TYR A 71 -3.97 18.80 -0.74
N CYS A 72 -2.72 18.64 -0.32
CA CYS A 72 -1.56 19.09 -1.09
C CYS A 72 -1.33 18.22 -2.33
N MET A 73 -1.41 16.89 -2.20
CA MET A 73 -1.31 15.97 -3.33
C MET A 73 -2.39 16.18 -4.39
N ASN A 74 -3.56 16.70 -3.99
CA ASN A 74 -4.68 16.99 -4.90
C ASN A 74 -4.60 18.40 -5.55
N ASP A 75 -3.68 19.27 -5.13
CA ASP A 75 -3.44 20.58 -5.77
C ASP A 75 -2.05 20.56 -6.40
N GLN A 76 -1.98 20.49 -7.73
CA GLN A 76 -0.72 20.35 -8.49
C GLN A 76 0.30 21.47 -8.24
N ARG A 77 -0.13 22.62 -7.70
CA ARG A 77 0.76 23.72 -7.36
C ARG A 77 1.36 23.56 -5.97
N CYS A 78 0.82 22.68 -5.14
CA CYS A 78 1.18 22.52 -3.73
C CYS A 78 2.43 21.67 -3.59
N VAL A 79 3.50 22.31 -3.13
CA VAL A 79 4.83 21.69 -2.94
C VAL A 79 5.14 21.49 -1.46
N SER A 80 4.49 22.24 -0.57
CA SER A 80 4.59 22.08 0.88
C SER A 80 3.29 22.47 1.58
N TYR A 81 3.10 22.01 2.83
CA TYR A 81 1.96 22.38 3.65
C TYR A 81 2.34 22.54 5.13
N PHE A 82 1.60 23.36 5.86
CA PHE A 82 1.68 23.50 7.32
C PHE A 82 0.42 22.97 7.96
N PHE A 83 0.58 22.12 8.98
CA PHE A 83 -0.54 21.63 9.79
C PHE A 83 -0.45 22.15 11.23
N ASN A 84 -1.46 22.90 11.63
CA ASN A 84 -1.64 23.37 12.99
C ASN A 84 -2.46 22.36 13.78
N LYS A 85 -1.86 21.74 14.80
CA LYS A 85 -2.57 20.72 15.59
C LYS A 85 -3.65 21.34 16.48
N SER A 86 -3.42 22.55 16.99
CA SER A 86 -4.30 23.24 17.93
C SER A 86 -5.54 23.80 17.23
N THR A 87 -5.36 24.48 16.10
CA THR A 87 -6.48 25.08 15.35
C THR A 87 -7.07 24.13 14.29
N LYS A 88 -6.46 22.95 14.09
CA LYS A 88 -6.81 22.00 13.02
C LYS A 88 -6.82 22.66 11.64
N THR A 89 -5.96 23.66 11.43
CA THR A 89 -5.81 24.34 10.15
C THR A 89 -4.65 23.77 9.36
N CYS A 90 -4.88 23.57 8.07
CA CYS A 90 -3.89 23.13 7.11
C CYS A 90 -3.70 24.23 6.05
N THR A 91 -2.47 24.67 5.78
CA THR A 91 -2.20 25.69 4.76
C THR A 91 -1.22 25.14 3.73
N GLY A 92 -1.60 25.12 2.46
CA GLY A 92 -0.77 24.64 1.35
C GLY A 92 -0.04 25.79 0.66
N HIS A 93 1.17 25.53 0.17
CA HIS A 93 2.06 26.53 -0.41
C HIS A 93 2.69 26.04 -1.71
N SER A 94 2.93 26.99 -2.63
CA SER A 94 3.59 26.73 -3.93
C SER A 94 5.11 26.79 -3.89
N ILE A 95 5.69 26.87 -2.70
CA ILE A 95 7.14 26.95 -2.48
C ILE A 95 7.55 26.07 -1.32
N MET A 96 8.83 25.68 -1.30
CA MET A 96 9.47 25.07 -0.13
C MET A 96 10.04 26.17 0.77
N PHE A 97 9.79 26.07 2.07
CA PHE A 97 10.42 26.93 3.07
C PHE A 97 11.65 26.19 3.64
N GLY A 98 12.80 26.88 3.67
CA GLY A 98 14.10 26.31 4.00
C GLY A 98 14.31 25.92 5.47
N ASN A 99 15.53 25.42 5.72
CA ASN A 99 16.00 24.60 6.83
C ASN A 99 15.75 25.16 8.25
N SER A 100 15.05 24.38 9.08
CA SER A 100 15.09 24.48 10.54
C SER A 100 14.98 23.07 11.12
N THR A 101 16.03 22.60 11.80
CA THR A 101 15.99 21.37 12.63
C THR A 101 15.37 21.62 14.01
N ALA A 102 14.92 22.85 14.29
CA ALA A 102 14.11 23.14 15.45
C ALA A 102 12.62 23.05 15.07
N ALA A 103 11.84 22.34 15.88
CA ALA A 103 10.43 22.65 16.02
C ALA A 103 10.36 24.11 16.53
N SER A 104 10.24 25.08 15.62
CA SER A 104 9.93 26.45 16.03
C SER A 104 8.51 26.42 16.57
N VAL A 105 8.38 26.58 17.89
CA VAL A 105 7.11 26.78 18.57
C VAL A 105 6.66 28.23 18.36
N GLU A 106 6.64 28.70 17.11
CA GLU A 106 5.77 29.80 16.75
C GLU A 106 4.49 29.19 16.21
N THR A 107 3.44 29.27 17.03
CA THR A 107 2.03 29.00 16.69
C THR A 107 1.57 27.54 16.53
N GLY A 108 2.30 26.53 17.01
CA GLY A 108 1.76 25.16 17.12
C GLY A 108 1.64 24.40 15.80
N ASN A 109 2.42 24.79 14.79
CA ASN A 109 2.55 24.09 13.52
C ASN A 109 3.73 23.11 13.57
N ALA A 110 3.53 21.87 13.11
CA ALA A 110 4.63 20.95 12.81
C ALA A 110 4.99 21.07 11.33
N MET A 111 6.25 21.37 11.05
CA MET A 111 6.81 21.45 9.69
C MET A 111 7.46 20.11 9.36
N TYR A 112 7.16 19.55 8.19
CA TYR A 112 7.82 18.36 7.66
C TYR A 112 8.43 18.72 6.31
N TYR A 113 9.73 18.53 6.17
CA TYR A 113 10.47 18.73 4.92
C TYR A 113 11.44 17.56 4.69
N PHE A 114 11.81 17.36 3.43
CA PHE A 114 13.00 16.61 3.04
C PHE A 114 14.00 17.65 2.51
N SER A 115 15.18 17.77 3.12
CA SER A 115 16.21 18.66 2.60
C SER A 115 16.88 18.00 1.41
N GLY A 116 16.80 18.62 0.22
CA GLY A 116 17.80 18.38 -0.82
C GLY A 116 19.11 19.04 -0.38
N VAL A 117 20.18 18.27 -0.27
CA VAL A 117 21.55 18.80 -0.24
C VAL A 117 21.89 19.16 -1.69
N GLU A 118 22.58 20.28 -1.93
CA GLU A 118 23.04 20.62 -3.28
C GLU A 118 23.71 19.41 -3.94
N GLY A 119 23.28 19.11 -5.17
CA GLY A 119 23.74 17.97 -5.96
C GLY A 119 22.89 16.71 -5.83
N TYR A 120 21.73 16.79 -5.19
CA TYR A 120 20.78 15.68 -5.20
C TYR A 120 20.03 15.55 -6.53
N ILE A 121 19.40 14.39 -6.77
CA ILE A 121 18.62 14.17 -7.98
C ILE A 121 17.51 15.22 -8.12
N GLY A 122 17.52 15.95 -9.25
CA GLY A 122 16.64 17.07 -9.55
C GLY A 122 17.27 18.45 -9.38
N ASP A 123 18.42 18.57 -8.71
CA ASP A 123 19.14 19.84 -8.54
C ASP A 123 19.79 20.30 -9.83
N LEU A 124 19.94 21.62 -9.97
CA LEU A 124 20.68 22.22 -11.07
C LEU A 124 22.15 21.80 -11.02
N CYS A 125 22.71 21.52 -12.19
CA CYS A 125 24.11 21.17 -12.33
C CYS A 125 24.68 21.82 -13.59
N THR A 126 26.00 21.95 -13.61
CA THR A 126 26.79 22.38 -14.78
C THR A 126 27.65 21.23 -15.29
N THR A 127 28.20 20.45 -14.35
CA THR A 127 29.07 19.29 -14.55
C THR A 127 28.57 18.11 -13.71
N ALA A 128 29.05 16.90 -14.02
CA ALA A 128 28.68 15.71 -13.26
C ALA A 128 29.14 15.77 -11.79
N ASP A 129 30.20 16.52 -11.49
CA ASP A 129 30.75 16.67 -10.13
C ASP A 129 29.81 17.48 -9.22
N ASP A 130 28.89 18.26 -9.80
CA ASP A 130 27.85 18.96 -9.04
C ASP A 130 26.83 17.98 -8.44
N CYS A 131 26.82 16.72 -8.89
CA CYS A 131 25.87 15.70 -8.45
C CYS A 131 26.47 14.79 -7.37
N THR A 132 26.02 14.96 -6.13
CA THR A 132 26.57 14.29 -4.94
C THR A 132 26.05 12.86 -4.77
N VAL A 133 25.03 12.47 -5.51
CA VAL A 133 24.44 11.12 -5.45
C VAL A 133 25.30 10.14 -6.23
N VAL A 134 25.75 9.05 -5.60
CA VAL A 134 26.52 7.98 -6.27
C VAL A 134 25.73 7.44 -7.47
N SER A 135 26.40 7.30 -8.61
CA SER A 135 25.81 6.90 -9.90
C SER A 135 24.75 7.88 -10.42
N SER A 136 24.93 9.17 -10.16
CA SER A 136 24.21 10.26 -10.84
C SER A 136 25.10 10.94 -11.89
N GLU A 137 24.46 11.66 -12.81
CA GLU A 137 25.10 12.43 -13.86
C GLU A 137 24.34 13.75 -14.06
N CYS A 138 25.06 14.77 -14.51
CA CYS A 138 24.46 16.04 -14.87
C CYS A 138 23.93 15.99 -16.30
N ARG A 139 22.61 15.88 -16.45
CA ARG A 139 21.95 15.73 -17.75
C ARG A 139 21.18 16.99 -18.10
N ALA A 140 21.26 17.42 -19.36
CA ALA A 140 20.43 18.50 -19.87
C ALA A 140 18.95 18.14 -19.71
N ASP A 141 18.23 18.98 -18.98
CA ASP A 141 16.83 18.80 -18.72
C ASP A 141 16.04 19.54 -19.80
N CYS A 142 15.83 18.86 -20.93
CA CYS A 142 15.09 19.41 -22.07
C CYS A 142 13.57 19.36 -21.85
N LEU A 143 13.13 19.60 -20.60
CA LEU A 143 11.79 19.32 -20.11
C LEU A 143 10.68 20.14 -20.79
N ASN A 144 10.99 21.25 -21.48
CA ASN A 144 9.98 22.20 -21.98
C ASN A 144 10.14 22.71 -23.42
N ASN A 145 11.09 22.23 -24.23
CA ASN A 145 11.21 22.72 -25.61
C ASN A 145 10.39 21.87 -26.59
N THR A 146 9.18 22.34 -26.92
CA THR A 146 8.37 21.82 -28.03
C THR A 146 8.88 22.25 -29.40
N ASP A 147 9.81 23.21 -29.46
CA ASP A 147 10.44 23.64 -30.70
C ASP A 147 11.64 22.76 -31.04
N ALA A 148 11.43 21.77 -31.89
CA ALA A 148 12.44 20.81 -32.36
C ALA A 148 13.66 21.44 -33.09
N ASN A 149 13.67 22.76 -33.28
CA ASN A 149 14.67 23.47 -34.08
C ASN A 149 15.64 24.36 -33.27
N THR A 150 15.50 24.46 -31.95
CA THR A 150 16.44 25.18 -31.08
C THR A 150 16.90 24.27 -29.94
N SER A 151 17.94 23.47 -30.22
CA SER A 151 18.51 22.49 -29.30
C SER A 151 19.35 23.12 -28.16
N GLU A 152 18.94 24.25 -27.59
CA GLU A 152 19.56 24.82 -26.40
C GLU A 152 18.71 24.47 -25.18
N CYS A 153 19.02 23.32 -24.57
CA CYS A 153 18.52 22.99 -23.24
C CYS A 153 19.32 23.80 -22.22
N SER A 154 18.74 24.89 -21.73
CA SER A 154 19.45 25.89 -20.92
C SER A 154 19.76 25.43 -19.50
N GLU A 155 19.02 24.45 -18.97
CA GLU A 155 19.18 23.97 -17.59
C GLU A 155 19.55 22.48 -17.61
N LYS A 156 20.65 22.12 -16.94
CA LYS A 156 20.98 20.71 -16.67
C LYS A 156 20.64 20.41 -15.22
N ARG A 157 20.22 19.17 -14.96
CA ARG A 157 19.92 18.68 -13.62
C ARG A 157 20.64 17.38 -13.30
N CYS A 158 20.89 17.14 -12.03
CA CYS A 158 21.39 15.87 -11.54
C CYS A 158 20.32 14.79 -11.71
N MET A 159 20.65 13.75 -12.47
CA MET A 159 19.78 12.60 -12.74
C MET A 159 20.55 11.32 -12.46
N CYS A 160 19.86 10.20 -12.23
CA CYS A 160 20.58 8.93 -12.18
C CYS A 160 21.21 8.61 -13.54
N ALA A 161 22.44 8.12 -13.49
CA ALA A 161 23.14 7.64 -14.67
C ALA A 161 22.32 6.56 -15.37
N SER A 162 22.51 6.40 -16.68
CA SER A 162 21.79 5.40 -17.44
C SER A 162 21.91 4.00 -16.82
N GLY A 163 20.78 3.32 -16.62
CA GLY A 163 20.71 2.01 -15.95
C GLY A 163 20.45 2.07 -14.44
N TYR A 164 20.41 3.26 -13.83
CA TYR A 164 20.12 3.44 -12.41
C TYR A 164 18.78 4.18 -12.20
N SER A 165 18.11 3.90 -11.09
CA SER A 165 16.92 4.61 -10.60
C SER A 165 17.18 5.13 -9.19
N PHE A 166 16.66 6.32 -8.88
CA PHE A 166 16.83 6.92 -7.56
C PHE A 166 16.01 6.17 -6.52
N SER A 167 16.63 5.73 -5.43
CA SER A 167 15.96 5.21 -4.25
C SER A 167 15.79 6.35 -3.24
N PRO A 168 14.55 6.85 -3.00
CA PRO A 168 14.31 7.88 -1.99
C PRO A 168 14.70 7.42 -0.59
N THR A 169 14.61 6.11 -0.33
CA THR A 169 14.93 5.51 0.97
C THR A 169 16.43 5.46 1.20
N GLU A 170 17.20 4.99 0.21
CA GLU A 170 18.65 4.84 0.34
C GLU A 170 19.43 6.09 -0.07
N HIS A 171 18.74 7.12 -0.57
CA HIS A 171 19.32 8.37 -1.04
C HIS A 171 20.43 8.17 -2.08
N LYS A 172 20.32 7.12 -2.91
CA LYS A 172 21.28 6.79 -3.98
C LYS A 172 20.62 6.29 -5.25
N CYS A 173 21.31 6.43 -6.36
CA CYS A 173 20.94 5.77 -7.60
C CYS A 173 21.31 4.29 -7.51
N LEU A 174 20.31 3.42 -7.53
CA LEU A 174 20.47 1.98 -7.53
C LEU A 174 20.35 1.46 -8.95
N ALA A 175 21.26 0.58 -9.36
CA ALA A 175 21.10 -0.16 -10.60
C ALA A 175 19.77 -0.95 -10.48
N SER A 176 18.78 -0.55 -11.27
CA SER A 176 17.42 -1.06 -11.14
C SER A 176 17.40 -2.55 -11.41
N CYS A 177 16.47 -3.27 -10.75
CA CYS A 177 16.19 -4.70 -10.90
C CYS A 177 16.63 -5.23 -12.28
N THR A 178 17.69 -6.04 -12.30
CA THR A 178 18.28 -6.55 -13.54
C THR A 178 17.37 -7.52 -14.29
N THR A 179 16.21 -7.87 -13.71
CA THR A 179 15.22 -8.76 -14.31
C THR A 179 13.82 -8.19 -14.20
N TYR A 180 13.27 -7.76 -15.33
CA TYR A 180 11.83 -7.54 -15.52
C TYR A 180 11.21 -8.83 -16.06
N GLY A 181 9.95 -9.09 -15.71
CA GLY A 181 9.22 -10.25 -16.25
C GLY A 181 8.93 -10.13 -17.74
N GLU A 182 8.39 -11.19 -18.33
CA GLU A 182 7.87 -11.18 -19.72
C GLU A 182 6.46 -10.56 -19.80
N GLY A 183 5.77 -10.43 -18.65
CA GLY A 183 4.44 -9.86 -18.56
C GLY A 183 4.41 -8.33 -18.66
N PHE A 184 3.30 -7.80 -19.15
CA PHE A 184 3.03 -6.36 -19.22
C PHE A 184 1.69 -6.02 -18.57
N MET A 185 1.70 -5.03 -17.69
CA MET A 185 0.51 -4.34 -17.22
C MET A 185 0.11 -3.26 -18.23
N ARG A 186 -1.10 -3.36 -18.77
CA ARG A 186 -1.66 -2.38 -19.71
C ARG A 186 -2.43 -1.29 -18.96
N THR A 187 -2.19 -0.04 -19.34
CA THR A 187 -3.07 1.10 -19.04
C THR A 187 -3.66 1.63 -20.33
N TYR A 188 -4.99 1.52 -20.46
CA TYR A 188 -5.73 1.98 -21.63
C TYR A 188 -5.69 3.50 -21.74
N LEU A 189 -5.59 4.02 -22.98
CA LEU A 189 -5.74 5.44 -23.30
C LEU A 189 -4.76 6.34 -22.57
N HIS A 190 -3.58 5.82 -22.26
CA HIS A 190 -2.52 6.61 -21.67
C HIS A 190 -1.20 6.35 -22.37
N TYR A 191 -0.33 7.35 -22.34
CA TYR A 191 1.02 7.27 -22.87
C TYR A 191 1.94 8.24 -22.10
N ILE A 192 3.24 8.04 -22.26
CA ILE A 192 4.26 8.96 -21.76
C ILE A 192 4.72 9.80 -22.94
N SER A 193 4.52 11.12 -22.89
CA SER A 193 5.10 12.02 -23.90
C SER A 193 6.60 12.13 -23.69
N ASN A 194 7.36 12.26 -24.79
CA ASN A 194 8.82 12.46 -24.76
C ASN A 194 9.61 11.34 -24.07
N GLY A 195 9.06 10.13 -23.95
CA GLY A 195 9.85 8.97 -23.55
C GLY A 195 11.00 8.77 -24.55
N GLN A 196 12.22 8.53 -24.08
CA GLN A 196 13.42 8.34 -24.92
C GLN A 196 13.41 7.01 -25.71
N GLY A 197 12.29 6.64 -26.31
CA GLY A 197 12.15 5.49 -27.17
C GLY A 197 12.51 5.84 -28.61
N SER A 198 13.66 5.33 -29.06
CA SER A 198 14.30 5.68 -30.34
C SER A 198 13.82 4.85 -31.54
N ASP A 199 13.01 3.82 -31.32
CA ASP A 199 12.68 2.84 -32.37
C ASP A 199 11.18 2.88 -32.65
N HIS A 200 10.79 3.62 -33.68
CA HIS A 200 9.49 3.49 -34.32
C HIS A 200 9.54 2.28 -35.25
N ILE A 201 8.78 1.25 -34.94
CA ILE A 201 8.74 0.03 -35.76
C ILE A 201 7.27 -0.27 -36.05
N ASN A 202 6.95 -0.47 -37.32
CA ASN A 202 5.64 -0.93 -37.79
C ASN A 202 5.54 -2.44 -37.56
N ILE A 203 5.10 -2.83 -36.36
CA ILE A 203 5.04 -4.23 -35.90
C ILE A 203 3.79 -4.46 -35.07
N THR A 204 3.38 -5.72 -34.95
CA THR A 204 2.25 -6.07 -34.09
C THR A 204 2.58 -5.81 -32.61
N LEU A 205 1.55 -5.68 -31.76
CA LEU A 205 1.74 -5.52 -30.31
C LEU A 205 2.56 -6.68 -29.71
N GLU A 206 2.34 -7.91 -30.17
CA GLU A 206 3.08 -9.08 -29.69
C GLU A 206 4.57 -8.97 -30.04
N GLN A 207 4.87 -8.56 -31.27
CA GLN A 207 6.24 -8.29 -31.69
C GLN A 207 6.85 -7.14 -30.89
N CYS A 208 6.10 -6.07 -30.63
CA CYS A 208 6.54 -4.93 -29.82
C CYS A 208 6.90 -5.36 -28.39
N GLN A 209 6.07 -6.20 -27.77
CA GLN A 209 6.33 -6.80 -26.46
C GLN A 209 7.58 -7.68 -26.48
N GLN A 210 7.73 -8.54 -27.50
CA GLN A 210 8.92 -9.39 -27.66
C GLN A 210 10.21 -8.57 -27.82
N HIS A 211 10.18 -7.51 -28.64
CA HIS A 211 11.30 -6.59 -28.81
C HIS A 211 11.66 -5.90 -27.49
N CYS A 212 10.67 -5.48 -26.70
CA CYS A 212 10.91 -4.92 -25.37
C CYS A 212 11.55 -5.94 -24.42
N VAL A 213 11.07 -7.18 -24.40
CA VAL A 213 11.63 -8.25 -23.54
C VAL A 213 13.07 -8.57 -23.91
N GLN A 214 13.39 -8.61 -25.20
CA GLN A 214 14.72 -8.94 -25.73
C GLN A 214 15.75 -7.81 -25.58
N ARG A 215 15.30 -6.55 -25.41
CA ARG A 215 16.20 -5.39 -25.31
C ARG A 215 16.88 -5.33 -23.94
N THR A 216 18.19 -5.54 -23.93
CA THR A 216 19.03 -5.55 -22.71
C THR A 216 19.79 -4.25 -22.45
N SER A 217 19.94 -3.36 -23.43
CA SER A 217 20.65 -2.09 -23.26
C SER A 217 20.13 -0.97 -24.18
N PRO A 218 19.55 0.13 -23.65
CA PRO A 218 19.01 0.21 -22.28
C PRO A 218 17.87 -0.81 -22.11
N ILE A 219 17.71 -1.36 -20.90
CA ILE A 219 16.62 -2.32 -20.61
C ILE A 219 15.28 -1.66 -20.89
N CYS A 220 14.45 -2.25 -21.74
CA CYS A 220 13.09 -1.78 -21.96
C CYS A 220 12.23 -2.14 -20.74
N ARG A 221 11.62 -1.12 -20.12
CA ARG A 221 10.79 -1.21 -18.91
C ARG A 221 9.32 -0.98 -19.20
N SER A 222 9.02 -0.22 -20.24
CA SER A 222 7.66 0.00 -20.72
C SER A 222 7.64 0.20 -22.22
N LEU A 223 6.47 0.14 -22.82
CA LEU A 223 6.24 0.50 -24.21
C LEU A 223 4.92 1.24 -24.35
N VAL A 224 4.83 2.09 -25.36
CA VAL A 224 3.57 2.68 -25.82
C VAL A 224 3.27 2.07 -27.17
N TYR A 225 2.05 1.57 -27.34
CA TYR A 225 1.59 1.01 -28.60
C TYR A 225 0.42 1.82 -29.11
N GLY A 226 0.54 2.30 -30.35
CA GLY A 226 -0.39 3.21 -31.00
C GLY A 226 -1.51 2.53 -31.80
N PRO A 227 -2.23 3.31 -32.63
CA PRO A 227 -3.41 2.85 -33.35
C PRO A 227 -3.15 1.63 -34.22
N LYS A 228 -4.17 0.77 -34.35
CA LYS A 228 -4.14 -0.44 -35.19
C LYS A 228 -3.71 -0.18 -36.64
N ASN A 229 -3.96 1.03 -37.15
CA ASN A 229 -3.68 1.40 -38.53
C ASN A 229 -2.21 1.80 -38.76
N LEU A 230 -1.53 2.29 -37.73
CA LEU A 230 -0.12 2.69 -37.82
C LEU A 230 0.81 1.63 -37.24
N GLN A 231 0.32 0.82 -36.28
CA GLN A 231 1.09 -0.23 -35.58
C GLN A 231 2.38 0.31 -34.95
N ASP A 232 2.31 1.54 -34.46
CA ASP A 232 3.46 2.24 -33.89
C ASP A 232 3.83 1.65 -32.52
N CYS A 233 5.04 1.13 -32.43
CA CYS A 233 5.64 0.67 -31.18
C CYS A 233 6.69 1.67 -30.71
N TYR A 234 6.59 2.13 -29.45
CA TYR A 234 7.59 2.99 -28.82
C TYR A 234 8.14 2.30 -27.57
N LEU A 235 9.36 1.77 -27.64
CA LEU A 235 10.02 1.08 -26.53
C LEU A 235 10.70 2.09 -25.58
N MET A 236 10.46 2.00 -24.28
CA MET A 236 10.97 2.96 -23.30
C MET A 236 11.79 2.27 -22.20
N ASN A 237 12.90 2.89 -21.81
CA ASN A 237 13.73 2.45 -20.67
C ASN A 237 13.28 3.02 -19.32
N THR A 238 12.15 3.72 -19.31
CA THR A 238 11.51 4.37 -18.16
C THR A 238 10.11 3.79 -17.94
N THR A 239 9.54 4.02 -16.77
CA THR A 239 8.17 3.67 -16.39
C THR A 239 7.41 4.94 -16.01
N ARG A 240 6.09 4.82 -15.78
CA ARG A 240 5.27 5.91 -15.22
C ARG A 240 5.86 6.49 -13.93
N LEU A 241 6.55 5.68 -13.12
CA LEU A 241 7.13 6.13 -11.84
C LEU A 241 8.38 6.98 -12.01
N ASP A 242 9.01 6.97 -13.19
CA ASP A 242 10.24 7.71 -13.46
C ASP A 242 9.96 9.15 -13.96
N TYR A 243 8.70 9.53 -14.21
CA TYR A 243 8.32 10.87 -14.67
C TYR A 243 7.35 11.57 -13.72
N ALA A 244 7.37 12.90 -13.76
CA ALA A 244 6.34 13.73 -13.16
C ALA A 244 4.98 13.52 -13.87
N ASP A 245 3.88 13.78 -13.16
CA ASP A 245 2.51 13.53 -13.64
C ASP A 245 2.15 14.31 -14.92
N ASP A 246 2.87 15.40 -15.22
CA ASP A 246 2.67 16.23 -16.41
C ASP A 246 3.03 15.54 -17.74
N LYS A 247 3.84 14.47 -17.70
CA LYS A 247 4.20 13.66 -18.87
C LYS A 247 3.33 12.43 -19.07
N TRP A 248 2.48 12.12 -18.10
CA TRP A 248 1.54 11.01 -18.15
C TRP A 248 0.22 11.50 -18.74
N HIS A 249 0.07 11.37 -20.05
CA HIS A 249 -1.09 11.91 -20.76
C HIS A 249 -2.16 10.87 -20.90
N TYR A 250 -3.40 11.30 -20.63
CA TYR A 250 -4.58 10.63 -21.12
C TYR A 250 -4.75 10.98 -22.61
N ASP A 251 -4.83 9.98 -23.46
CA ASP A 251 -5.11 10.14 -24.89
C ASP A 251 -6.60 10.44 -25.09
N SER A 252 -6.98 11.69 -24.84
CA SER A 252 -8.35 12.19 -25.00
C SER A 252 -8.74 12.45 -26.44
N TYR A 253 -7.78 12.52 -27.36
CA TYR A 253 -8.02 13.04 -28.71
C TYR A 253 -8.09 11.93 -29.75
N THR A 254 -7.17 10.97 -29.68
CA THR A 254 -7.09 9.89 -30.66
C THR A 254 -7.71 8.61 -30.12
N TYR A 255 -7.71 8.40 -28.80
CA TYR A 255 -8.15 7.16 -28.15
C TYR A 255 -7.43 5.90 -28.66
N GLU A 256 -6.21 6.06 -29.16
CA GLU A 256 -5.52 5.10 -29.98
C GLU A 256 -4.26 4.54 -29.31
N PHE A 257 -3.74 5.23 -28.29
CA PHE A 257 -2.56 4.79 -27.57
C PHE A 257 -2.88 3.98 -26.32
N SER A 258 -2.05 2.98 -26.06
CA SER A 258 -2.06 2.24 -24.80
C SER A 258 -0.64 2.09 -24.28
N TYR A 259 -0.47 2.33 -22.99
CA TYR A 259 0.79 2.16 -22.29
C TYR A 259 0.85 0.75 -21.71
N TYR A 260 2.03 0.13 -21.78
CA TYR A 260 2.31 -1.20 -21.28
C TYR A 260 3.58 -1.14 -20.46
N GLN A 261 3.49 -1.43 -19.17
CA GLN A 261 4.64 -1.50 -18.27
C GLN A 261 5.02 -2.94 -18.02
N ARG A 262 6.30 -3.30 -18.10
CA ARG A 262 6.74 -4.64 -17.72
C ARG A 262 6.49 -4.88 -16.24
N ASP A 263 5.98 -6.05 -15.93
CA ASP A 263 5.79 -6.46 -14.55
C ASP A 263 7.16 -6.63 -13.88
N SER A 264 7.37 -5.88 -12.79
CA SER A 264 8.50 -6.16 -11.90
C SER A 264 8.15 -7.43 -11.12
N VAL A 265 8.66 -8.57 -11.57
CA VAL A 265 8.55 -9.82 -10.82
C VAL A 265 9.61 -9.78 -9.73
N LEU A 266 9.21 -9.46 -8.50
CA LEU A 266 10.07 -9.68 -7.33
C LEU A 266 10.37 -11.17 -7.26
N LYS A 267 11.66 -11.52 -7.29
CA LYS A 267 12.06 -12.92 -7.09
C LYS A 267 11.82 -13.28 -5.63
N LYS A 268 11.62 -14.56 -5.35
CA LYS A 268 11.50 -15.07 -3.98
C LYS A 268 12.67 -14.63 -3.10
N LYS A 269 13.88 -14.57 -3.66
CA LYS A 269 15.07 -14.07 -2.95
C LYS A 269 14.92 -12.61 -2.53
N ASP A 270 14.50 -11.73 -3.43
CA ASP A 270 14.31 -10.31 -3.14
C ASP A 270 13.21 -10.10 -2.09
N TYR A 271 12.18 -10.95 -2.15
CA TYR A 271 11.11 -11.02 -1.17
C TYR A 271 11.64 -11.39 0.24
N GLU A 272 12.50 -12.41 0.33
CA GLU A 272 13.14 -12.85 1.57
C GLU A 272 14.06 -11.77 2.15
N GLU A 273 14.85 -11.09 1.31
CA GLU A 273 15.74 -9.99 1.71
C GLU A 273 14.96 -8.80 2.27
N LEU A 274 13.86 -8.40 1.60
CA LEU A 274 12.98 -7.34 2.09
C LEU A 274 12.32 -7.71 3.41
N ASN A 275 11.90 -8.97 3.58
CA ASN A 275 11.28 -9.45 4.81
C ASN A 275 12.28 -9.43 5.98
N GLN A 276 13.51 -9.88 5.76
CA GLN A 276 14.59 -9.79 6.75
C GLN A 276 14.90 -8.33 7.14
N TYR A 277 14.92 -7.42 6.16
CA TYR A 277 15.10 -6.00 6.42
C TYR A 277 13.96 -5.44 7.29
N GLN A 278 12.70 -5.71 6.94
CA GLN A 278 11.54 -5.30 7.73
C GLN A 278 11.63 -5.81 9.17
N GLN A 279 11.96 -7.08 9.37
CA GLN A 279 12.12 -7.68 10.70
C GLN A 279 13.20 -6.97 11.51
N LYS A 280 14.36 -6.70 10.91
CA LYS A 280 15.47 -6.00 11.58
C LYS A 280 15.07 -4.59 12.01
N VAL A 281 14.38 -3.87 11.14
CA VAL A 281 13.85 -2.52 11.45
C VAL A 281 12.85 -2.59 12.60
N LEU A 282 11.91 -3.54 12.57
CA LEU A 282 10.91 -3.71 13.63
C LEU A 282 11.55 -4.11 14.97
N LYS A 283 12.52 -5.03 14.96
CA LYS A 283 13.29 -5.42 16.15
C LYS A 283 14.00 -4.20 16.75
N ASN A 284 14.65 -3.38 15.92
CA ASN A 284 15.32 -2.16 16.38
C ASN A 284 14.34 -1.14 16.99
N ILE A 285 13.21 -0.87 16.32
CA ILE A 285 12.19 0.07 16.82
C ILE A 285 11.62 -0.39 18.17
N GLN A 286 11.48 -1.70 18.35
CA GLN A 286 10.93 -2.30 19.57
C GLN A 286 11.98 -2.60 20.65
N ASN A 287 13.26 -2.27 20.40
CA ASN A 287 14.40 -2.65 21.25
C ASN A 287 14.46 -4.17 21.56
N LEU A 288 14.08 -5.00 20.59
CA LEU A 288 14.11 -6.45 20.72
C LEU A 288 15.48 -7.01 20.32
N PRO A 289 16.01 -8.03 21.03
CA PRO A 289 17.23 -8.72 20.61
C PRO A 289 17.08 -9.38 19.25
N ASP A 290 18.17 -9.52 18.50
CA ASP A 290 18.17 -10.19 17.18
C ASP A 290 17.61 -11.63 17.22
N ARG A 291 17.84 -12.33 18.34
CA ARG A 291 17.34 -13.68 18.63
C ARG A 291 15.83 -13.79 18.86
N THR A 292 15.10 -12.68 18.84
CA THR A 292 13.65 -12.69 19.02
C THR A 292 12.97 -13.38 17.85
N ALA A 293 12.06 -14.31 18.12
CA ALA A 293 11.31 -15.03 17.11
C ALA A 293 10.53 -14.05 16.21
N ASP A 294 10.60 -14.24 14.89
CA ASP A 294 10.03 -13.31 13.91
C ASP A 294 8.51 -13.14 14.08
N SER A 295 7.81 -14.22 14.41
CA SER A 295 6.37 -14.16 14.70
C SER A 295 6.05 -13.21 15.87
N ALA A 296 6.89 -13.16 16.91
CA ALA A 296 6.70 -12.25 18.03
C ALA A 296 6.91 -10.79 17.60
N VAL A 297 7.86 -10.50 16.70
CA VAL A 297 8.10 -9.15 16.17
C VAL A 297 6.86 -8.60 15.46
N TYR A 298 6.23 -9.41 14.61
CA TYR A 298 5.01 -9.01 13.90
C TYR A 298 3.82 -8.86 14.84
N ILE A 299 3.64 -9.78 15.80
CA ILE A 299 2.57 -9.69 16.80
C ILE A 299 2.69 -8.41 17.63
N LEU A 300 3.90 -8.11 18.12
CA LEU A 300 4.13 -6.92 18.96
C LEU A 300 4.01 -5.61 18.18
N SER A 301 4.35 -5.61 16.88
CA SER A 301 4.28 -4.41 16.05
C SER A 301 2.89 -4.15 15.47
N GLY A 302 2.03 -5.17 15.48
CA GLY A 302 0.76 -5.15 14.75
C GLY A 302 0.95 -5.09 13.23
N GLN A 303 2.18 -5.25 12.74
CA GLN A 303 2.50 -5.22 11.31
C GLN A 303 2.42 -6.63 10.71
N LEU A 304 2.03 -6.70 9.45
CA LEU A 304 2.05 -7.95 8.70
C LEU A 304 3.46 -8.18 8.09
N PRO A 305 3.89 -9.45 7.95
CA PRO A 305 4.99 -9.78 7.06
C PRO A 305 4.74 -9.23 5.64
N ILE A 306 5.79 -8.98 4.88
CA ILE A 306 5.62 -8.44 3.51
C ILE A 306 4.80 -9.40 2.64
N GLU A 307 4.87 -10.72 2.87
CA GLU A 307 4.16 -11.75 2.09
C GLU A 307 2.68 -11.56 2.32
N SER A 308 2.32 -11.51 3.60
CA SER A 308 0.96 -11.30 4.06
C SER A 308 0.42 -9.97 3.58
N THR A 309 1.26 -8.92 3.49
CA THR A 309 0.86 -7.62 2.94
C THR A 309 0.57 -7.72 1.44
N ILE A 310 1.42 -8.39 0.68
CA ILE A 310 1.20 -8.63 -0.76
C ILE A 310 -0.07 -9.47 -0.96
N HIS A 311 -0.22 -10.57 -0.22
CA HIS A 311 -1.39 -11.42 -0.24
C HIS A 311 -2.66 -10.63 0.09
N TYR A 312 -2.61 -9.78 1.11
CA TYR A 312 -3.71 -8.90 1.49
C TYR A 312 -4.10 -7.94 0.35
N GLN A 313 -3.12 -7.30 -0.29
CA GLN A 313 -3.38 -6.40 -1.42
C GLN A 313 -3.96 -7.13 -2.63
N ILE A 314 -3.46 -8.33 -2.94
CA ILE A 314 -4.00 -9.20 -3.99
C ILE A 314 -5.47 -9.52 -3.69
N LEU A 315 -5.77 -9.95 -2.46
CA LEU A 315 -7.12 -10.32 -2.05
C LEU A 315 -8.08 -9.13 -2.02
N ILE A 316 -7.65 -7.94 -1.58
CA ILE A 316 -8.45 -6.72 -1.68
C ILE A 316 -8.77 -6.41 -3.14
N ARG A 317 -7.74 -6.42 -4.01
CA ARG A 317 -7.91 -6.08 -5.42
C ARG A 317 -8.87 -7.04 -6.10
N LEU A 318 -8.73 -8.33 -5.82
CA LEU A 318 -9.67 -9.34 -6.26
C LEU A 318 -11.09 -9.08 -5.72
N GLY A 319 -11.23 -8.86 -4.42
CA GLY A 319 -12.51 -8.58 -3.79
C GLY A 319 -13.19 -7.34 -4.38
N ASN A 320 -12.42 -6.34 -4.79
CA ASN A 320 -12.92 -5.16 -5.49
C ASN A 320 -13.41 -5.51 -6.90
N ILE A 321 -12.64 -6.28 -7.67
CA ILE A 321 -13.05 -6.76 -9.01
C ILE A 321 -14.33 -7.61 -8.93
N ILE A 322 -14.43 -8.51 -7.95
CA ILE A 322 -15.60 -9.38 -7.78
C ILE A 322 -16.86 -8.56 -7.40
N ARG A 323 -16.68 -7.51 -6.60
CA ARG A 323 -17.77 -6.64 -6.12
C ARG A 323 -18.20 -5.59 -7.15
N SER A 324 -17.29 -5.10 -7.99
CA SER A 324 -17.58 -4.01 -8.93
C SER A 324 -18.57 -4.37 -10.04
N GLY A 325 -18.82 -5.66 -10.28
CA GLY A 325 -19.83 -6.13 -11.25
C GLY A 325 -19.53 -5.74 -12.70
N CYS A 326 -18.32 -5.31 -13.00
CA CYS A 326 -17.85 -4.88 -14.31
C CYS A 326 -17.31 -6.05 -15.15
N ILE A 327 -16.95 -5.80 -16.41
CA ILE A 327 -16.40 -6.80 -17.35
C ILE A 327 -15.16 -7.51 -16.79
N GLU A 328 -14.39 -6.84 -15.94
CA GLU A 328 -13.23 -7.40 -15.24
C GLU A 328 -13.62 -8.58 -14.36
N LYS A 329 -14.81 -8.59 -13.75
CA LYS A 329 -15.32 -9.75 -12.99
C LYS A 329 -15.53 -10.96 -13.90
N GLU A 330 -16.15 -10.74 -15.05
CA GLU A 330 -16.43 -11.79 -16.03
C GLU A 330 -15.16 -12.39 -16.61
N ILE A 331 -14.07 -11.60 -16.71
CA ILE A 331 -12.75 -12.09 -17.09
C ILE A 331 -12.07 -12.78 -15.90
N CYS A 332 -12.14 -12.20 -14.71
CA CYS A 332 -11.46 -12.68 -13.51
C CYS A 332 -11.86 -14.10 -13.11
N ILE A 333 -13.16 -14.41 -13.12
CA ILE A 333 -13.67 -15.72 -12.69
C ILE A 333 -13.09 -16.88 -13.55
N PRO A 334 -13.17 -16.85 -14.89
CA PRO A 334 -12.50 -17.83 -15.74
C PRO A 334 -11.00 -17.93 -15.50
N GLN A 335 -10.29 -16.81 -15.31
CA GLN A 335 -8.84 -16.84 -15.12
C GLN A 335 -8.45 -17.60 -13.84
N ILE A 336 -9.23 -17.48 -12.77
CA ILE A 336 -8.99 -18.23 -11.52
C ILE A 336 -9.32 -19.72 -11.69
N LEU A 337 -10.46 -20.01 -12.33
CA LEU A 337 -10.94 -21.38 -12.50
C LEU A 337 -10.05 -22.19 -13.44
N PHE A 338 -9.68 -21.64 -14.59
CA PHE A 338 -9.07 -22.41 -15.69
C PHE A 338 -7.54 -22.37 -15.71
N LYS A 339 -6.88 -21.37 -15.10
CA LYS A 339 -5.41 -21.35 -15.12
C LYS A 339 -4.83 -22.48 -14.27
N ASP A 340 -3.79 -23.11 -14.81
CA ASP A 340 -2.96 -24.10 -14.14
C ASP A 340 -1.90 -23.47 -13.24
N ASP A 341 -1.30 -24.26 -12.35
CA ASP A 341 -0.28 -23.77 -11.40
C ASP A 341 1.03 -23.34 -12.03
N THR A 342 1.22 -23.62 -13.32
CA THR A 342 2.39 -23.26 -14.11
C THR A 342 2.22 -21.90 -14.81
N SER A 343 1.01 -21.35 -14.84
CA SER A 343 0.76 -20.05 -15.48
C SER A 343 1.43 -18.91 -14.73
N ASN A 344 2.16 -18.07 -15.47
CA ASN A 344 2.81 -16.86 -14.94
C ASN A 344 1.81 -15.71 -14.79
N SER A 345 0.85 -15.89 -13.87
CA SER A 345 -0.29 -15.00 -13.69
C SER A 345 -0.52 -14.72 -12.21
N TRP A 346 -0.81 -13.48 -11.86
CA TRP A 346 -1.10 -13.14 -10.46
C TRP A 346 -2.35 -13.87 -9.92
N PHE A 347 -3.31 -14.23 -10.77
CA PHE A 347 -4.42 -15.13 -10.43
C PHE A 347 -3.98 -16.52 -9.90
N ILE A 348 -2.79 -17.01 -10.27
CA ILE A 348 -2.24 -18.26 -9.72
C ILE A 348 -1.68 -18.07 -8.32
N TYR A 349 -1.08 -16.92 -8.03
CA TYR A 349 -0.70 -16.58 -6.67
C TYR A 349 -1.95 -16.53 -5.78
N GLU A 350 -3.01 -15.89 -6.26
CA GLU A 350 -4.30 -15.88 -5.58
C GLU A 350 -4.85 -17.30 -5.39
N LYS A 351 -4.92 -18.11 -6.45
CA LYS A 351 -5.33 -19.52 -6.37
C LYS A 351 -4.48 -20.31 -5.37
N LYS A 352 -3.18 -20.03 -5.22
CA LYS A 352 -2.32 -20.67 -4.21
C LYS A 352 -2.61 -20.18 -2.78
N ILE A 353 -2.98 -18.91 -2.62
CA ILE A 353 -3.38 -18.32 -1.33
C ILE A 353 -4.77 -18.81 -0.90
N THR A 354 -5.70 -18.91 -1.84
CA THR A 354 -7.12 -19.26 -1.60
C THR A 354 -7.39 -20.75 -1.71
N ARG A 355 -6.50 -21.52 -2.34
CA ARG A 355 -6.56 -22.97 -2.26
C ARG A 355 -6.53 -23.33 -0.79
N PRO A 356 -7.54 -24.09 -0.31
CA PRO A 356 -7.36 -24.80 0.93
C PRO A 356 -6.03 -25.51 0.78
N ARG A 357 -5.07 -25.23 1.67
CA ARG A 357 -3.98 -26.20 1.82
C ARG A 357 -4.72 -27.50 2.02
N GLU A 358 -4.52 -28.46 1.13
CA GLU A 358 -4.98 -29.84 1.32
C GLU A 358 -4.23 -30.35 2.55
N THR A 359 -4.62 -29.88 3.74
CA THR A 359 -4.32 -30.54 4.98
C THR A 359 -5.23 -31.75 4.95
N ASN A 360 -4.84 -32.76 4.16
CA ASN A 360 -5.42 -34.10 4.14
C ASN A 360 -5.29 -34.81 5.51
N TYR A 361 -4.83 -34.09 6.52
CA TYR A 361 -4.87 -34.49 7.92
C TYR A 361 -5.90 -33.61 8.61
N PRO A 362 -7.20 -33.98 8.58
CA PRO A 362 -8.15 -33.35 9.45
C PRO A 362 -7.66 -33.51 10.89
N LEU A 363 -7.66 -32.41 11.65
CA LEU A 363 -7.22 -32.36 13.06
C LEU A 363 -7.87 -33.44 13.94
N CYS A 364 -9.05 -33.90 13.52
CA CYS A 364 -9.70 -35.11 13.99
C CYS A 364 -10.47 -35.77 12.86
N ASN A 365 -10.60 -37.10 12.91
CA ASN A 365 -11.36 -37.91 11.96
C ASN A 365 -12.90 -37.75 12.09
N ASP A 366 -13.37 -36.70 12.77
CA ASP A 366 -14.77 -36.49 13.16
C ASP A 366 -15.56 -35.64 12.15
N GLY A 367 -15.04 -35.41 10.94
CA GLY A 367 -15.73 -34.69 9.86
C GLY A 367 -14.82 -33.78 9.04
N GLU A 368 -15.42 -32.98 8.16
CA GLU A 368 -14.70 -31.90 7.46
C GLU A 368 -14.29 -30.81 8.46
N GLU A 369 -13.02 -30.40 8.40
CA GLU A 369 -12.48 -29.33 9.23
C GLU A 369 -12.92 -27.96 8.65
N ASP A 370 -14.17 -27.58 8.90
CA ASP A 370 -14.66 -26.23 8.63
C ASP A 370 -14.39 -25.27 9.81
N ILE A 371 -14.72 -23.98 9.65
CA ILE A 371 -14.45 -22.95 10.69
C ILE A 371 -15.22 -23.25 11.98
N GLU A 372 -16.47 -23.69 11.87
CA GLU A 372 -17.28 -24.04 13.03
C GLU A 372 -16.70 -25.27 13.74
N HIS A 373 -16.22 -26.25 12.98
CA HIS A 373 -15.55 -27.42 13.49
C HIS A 373 -14.26 -27.03 14.23
N PHE A 374 -13.39 -26.25 13.59
CA PHE A 374 -12.12 -25.81 14.17
C PHE A 374 -12.34 -25.01 15.47
N ILE A 375 -13.21 -24.00 15.43
CA ILE A 375 -13.42 -23.07 16.54
C ILE A 375 -14.29 -23.68 17.65
N LEU A 376 -15.34 -24.44 17.32
CA LEU A 376 -16.38 -24.84 18.28
C LEU A 376 -16.55 -26.35 18.51
N LYS A 377 -16.18 -27.23 17.56
CA LYS A 377 -16.56 -28.67 17.65
C LYS A 377 -15.40 -29.67 17.74
N SER A 378 -14.19 -29.30 17.30
CA SER A 378 -13.05 -30.22 17.27
C SER A 378 -12.71 -30.72 18.66
N LYS A 379 -12.83 -32.03 18.90
CA LYS A 379 -12.52 -32.65 20.20
C LYS A 379 -11.04 -32.54 20.53
N THR A 380 -10.20 -32.59 19.51
CA THR A 380 -8.74 -32.49 19.65
C THR A 380 -8.31 -31.18 20.31
N LEU A 381 -9.09 -30.11 20.12
CA LEU A 381 -8.80 -28.77 20.64
C LEU A 381 -9.68 -28.37 21.83
N GLU A 382 -10.48 -29.30 22.37
CA GLU A 382 -11.50 -29.00 23.38
C GLU A 382 -10.89 -28.41 24.67
N ASN A 383 -9.74 -28.93 25.11
CA ASN A 383 -9.08 -28.46 26.33
C ASN A 383 -8.66 -26.98 26.22
N THR A 384 -8.07 -26.59 25.09
CA THR A 384 -7.68 -25.20 24.83
C THR A 384 -8.90 -24.32 24.65
N ARG A 385 -9.89 -24.77 23.88
CA ARG A 385 -11.15 -24.04 23.65
C ARG A 385 -11.89 -23.73 24.95
N LYS A 386 -12.09 -24.73 25.81
CA LYS A 386 -12.93 -24.65 27.01
C LYS A 386 -12.51 -23.53 27.95
N HIS A 387 -11.20 -23.27 28.08
CA HIS A 387 -10.71 -22.19 28.94
C HIS A 387 -11.16 -20.80 28.43
N PHE A 388 -11.02 -20.55 27.14
CA PHE A 388 -11.41 -19.28 26.52
C PHE A 388 -12.93 -19.13 26.43
N ILE A 389 -13.65 -20.19 26.04
CA ILE A 389 -15.12 -20.16 25.98
C ILE A 389 -15.70 -19.86 27.35
N ASN A 390 -15.29 -20.55 28.42
CA ASN A 390 -15.79 -20.29 29.77
C ASN A 390 -15.53 -18.83 30.22
N SER A 391 -14.40 -18.27 29.79
CA SER A 391 -14.04 -16.89 30.15
C SER A 391 -14.88 -15.88 29.35
N LEU A 392 -15.12 -16.15 28.06
CA LEU A 392 -16.04 -15.35 27.22
C LEU A 392 -17.47 -15.41 27.76
N GLU A 393 -17.96 -16.60 28.12
CA GLU A 393 -19.30 -16.78 28.69
C GLU A 393 -19.45 -15.99 29.99
N LYS A 394 -18.46 -16.04 30.89
CA LYS A 394 -18.46 -15.24 32.13
C LYS A 394 -18.46 -13.74 31.85
N LEU A 395 -17.67 -13.28 30.88
CA LEU A 395 -17.64 -11.86 30.50
C LEU A 395 -19.01 -11.40 29.98
N ILE A 396 -19.65 -12.19 29.13
CA ILE A 396 -20.99 -11.90 28.60
C ILE A 396 -22.01 -11.93 29.75
N GLU A 397 -21.98 -12.94 30.61
CA GLU A 397 -22.91 -13.09 31.74
C GLU A 397 -22.82 -11.94 32.76
N GLN A 398 -21.61 -11.44 33.01
CA GLN A 398 -21.39 -10.27 33.88
C GLN A 398 -22.00 -8.98 33.34
N ASN A 399 -22.16 -8.87 32.02
CA ASN A 399 -22.75 -7.69 31.38
C ASN A 399 -24.26 -7.87 31.15
N ASP A 400 -24.69 -9.06 30.74
CA ASP A 400 -26.10 -9.42 30.53
C ASP A 400 -26.27 -10.95 30.51
N SER A 401 -26.93 -11.51 31.54
CA SER A 401 -27.17 -12.95 31.66
C SER A 401 -28.20 -13.48 30.66
N TYR A 402 -29.13 -12.64 30.18
CA TYR A 402 -30.10 -13.02 29.14
C TYR A 402 -29.41 -13.13 27.77
N LEU A 403 -28.46 -12.24 27.52
CA LEU A 403 -27.66 -12.21 26.31
C LEU A 403 -26.84 -13.48 26.10
N LEU A 404 -26.26 -14.05 27.15
CA LEU A 404 -25.54 -15.33 27.06
C LEU A 404 -26.43 -16.45 26.50
N ASN A 405 -27.67 -16.54 26.99
CA ASN A 405 -28.63 -17.55 26.51
C ASN A 405 -29.02 -17.31 25.04
N HIS A 406 -29.08 -16.05 24.61
CA HIS A 406 -29.37 -15.70 23.22
C HIS A 406 -28.22 -16.07 22.26
N ILE A 407 -26.96 -15.87 22.68
CA ILE A 407 -25.79 -16.09 21.83
C ILE A 407 -25.32 -17.55 21.86
N LYS A 408 -25.71 -18.36 22.85
CA LYS A 408 -25.34 -19.78 22.96
C LYS A 408 -25.68 -20.66 21.75
N CYS A 409 -26.51 -20.17 20.82
CA CYS A 409 -26.64 -20.77 19.49
C CYS A 409 -25.28 -20.77 18.76
N SER A 410 -24.81 -21.94 18.30
CA SER A 410 -23.45 -22.11 17.74
C SER A 410 -23.09 -21.08 16.67
N ARG A 411 -24.07 -20.67 15.85
CA ARG A 411 -23.88 -19.67 14.79
C ARG A 411 -23.62 -18.25 15.31
N LEU A 412 -24.35 -17.80 16.32
CA LEU A 412 -24.16 -16.46 16.89
C LEU A 412 -22.89 -16.39 17.74
N PHE A 413 -22.59 -17.46 18.47
CA PHE A 413 -21.35 -17.56 19.22
C PHE A 413 -20.13 -17.58 18.30
N LEU A 414 -20.21 -18.32 17.18
CA LEU A 414 -19.17 -18.28 16.15
C LEU A 414 -19.01 -16.88 15.57
N GLN A 415 -20.12 -16.20 15.25
CA GLN A 415 -20.10 -14.84 14.73
C GLN A 415 -19.46 -13.87 15.72
N LEU A 416 -19.76 -14.01 17.02
CA LEU A 416 -19.15 -13.21 18.09
C LEU A 416 -17.63 -13.37 18.14
N ILE A 417 -17.13 -14.61 17.98
CA ILE A 417 -15.70 -14.89 17.98
C ILE A 417 -15.02 -14.31 16.73
N LEU A 418 -15.67 -14.43 15.57
CA LEU A 418 -15.06 -14.03 14.30
C LEU A 418 -15.13 -12.52 14.06
N ASP A 419 -16.26 -11.89 14.40
CA ASP A 419 -16.52 -10.48 14.13
C ASP A 419 -17.60 -9.93 15.07
N ILE A 420 -17.15 -9.29 16.15
CA ILE A 420 -18.03 -8.65 17.12
C ILE A 420 -18.80 -7.43 16.56
N SER A 421 -18.34 -6.85 15.44
CA SER A 421 -19.01 -5.73 14.80
C SER A 421 -20.19 -6.15 13.91
N HIS A 422 -20.43 -7.46 13.77
CA HIS A 422 -21.43 -7.98 12.87
C HIS A 422 -22.86 -7.51 13.26
N PRO A 423 -23.68 -7.02 12.32
CA PRO A 423 -25.01 -6.46 12.60
C PRO A 423 -26.02 -7.45 13.22
N SER A 424 -25.77 -8.76 13.11
CA SER A 424 -26.63 -9.78 13.74
C SER A 424 -26.37 -9.94 15.24
N LEU A 425 -25.33 -9.32 15.78
CA LEU A 425 -25.02 -9.36 17.20
C LEU A 425 -25.74 -8.22 17.92
N PRO A 426 -26.21 -8.45 19.16
CA PRO A 426 -26.83 -7.39 19.96
C PRO A 426 -25.91 -6.19 20.16
N THR A 427 -26.44 -4.98 19.98
CA THR A 427 -25.69 -3.72 20.07
C THR A 427 -24.97 -3.52 21.40
N ILE A 428 -25.48 -4.13 22.48
CA ILE A 428 -24.83 -4.11 23.79
C ILE A 428 -23.42 -4.72 23.77
N LEU A 429 -23.16 -5.72 22.92
CA LEU A 429 -21.82 -6.30 22.73
C LEU A 429 -20.89 -5.39 21.93
N GLN A 430 -21.45 -4.44 21.18
CA GLN A 430 -20.68 -3.52 20.35
C GLN A 430 -20.25 -2.27 21.13
N ALA A 431 -20.70 -2.11 22.38
CA ALA A 431 -20.23 -1.07 23.27
C ALA A 431 -18.71 -1.18 23.48
N SER A 432 -18.00 -0.05 23.39
CA SER A 432 -16.53 0.00 23.28
C SER A 432 -15.78 -0.78 24.36
N GLY A 433 -16.28 -0.81 25.59
CA GLY A 433 -15.62 -1.48 26.71
C GLY A 433 -15.69 -3.01 26.66
N ILE A 434 -16.84 -3.58 26.28
CA ILE A 434 -17.01 -5.04 26.20
C ILE A 434 -16.49 -5.57 24.85
N SER A 435 -16.64 -4.79 23.77
CA SER A 435 -16.23 -5.21 22.44
C SER A 435 -14.72 -5.44 22.35
N GLN A 436 -13.93 -4.55 22.94
CA GLN A 436 -12.46 -4.69 23.00
C GLN A 436 -12.03 -5.93 23.79
N GLN A 437 -12.70 -6.24 24.91
CA GLN A 437 -12.38 -7.41 25.72
C GLN A 437 -12.72 -8.71 25.00
N ILE A 438 -13.91 -8.78 24.38
CA ILE A 438 -14.31 -9.94 23.59
C ILE A 438 -13.37 -10.10 22.39
N GLU A 439 -13.03 -9.03 21.67
CA GLU A 439 -12.09 -9.09 20.55
C GLU A 439 -10.73 -9.64 21.00
N ALA A 440 -10.18 -9.14 22.11
CA ALA A 440 -8.91 -9.62 22.66
C ALA A 440 -8.97 -11.11 23.01
N MET A 441 -10.04 -11.57 23.65
CA MET A 441 -10.23 -12.98 24.02
C MET A 441 -10.44 -13.89 22.81
N SER A 442 -11.20 -13.43 21.82
CA SER A 442 -11.43 -14.16 20.56
C SER A 442 -10.15 -14.30 19.76
N ARG A 443 -9.32 -13.25 19.69
CA ARG A 443 -7.97 -13.34 19.08
C ARG A 443 -7.07 -14.30 19.84
N GLY A 444 -7.12 -14.27 21.18
CA GLY A 444 -6.41 -15.22 22.04
C GLY A 444 -6.82 -16.67 21.79
N LEU A 445 -8.13 -16.94 21.68
CA LEU A 445 -8.70 -18.25 21.35
C LEU A 445 -8.20 -18.72 19.98
N CYS A 446 -8.39 -17.93 18.92
CA CYS A 446 -7.98 -18.28 17.56
C CYS A 446 -6.47 -18.58 17.48
N PHE A 447 -5.65 -17.76 18.15
CA PHE A 447 -4.20 -17.99 18.22
C PHE A 447 -3.86 -19.29 18.96
N ALA A 448 -4.47 -19.55 20.11
CA ALA A 448 -4.22 -20.75 20.90
C ALA A 448 -4.62 -22.02 20.16
N LEU A 449 -5.80 -22.02 19.52
CA LEU A 449 -6.27 -23.14 18.68
C LEU A 449 -5.32 -23.38 17.51
N HIS A 450 -4.88 -22.32 16.83
CA HIS A 450 -3.97 -22.44 15.69
C HIS A 450 -2.60 -22.98 16.11
N ARG A 451 -2.06 -22.48 17.23
CA ARG A 451 -0.80 -22.97 17.80
C ARG A 451 -0.88 -24.45 18.15
N GLU A 452 -1.97 -24.88 18.81
CA GLU A 452 -2.14 -26.31 19.15
C GLU A 452 -2.29 -27.16 17.89
N ARG A 453 -3.03 -26.69 16.87
CA ARG A 453 -3.12 -27.35 15.57
C ARG A 453 -1.75 -27.59 14.95
N CYS A 454 -0.93 -26.54 14.82
CA CYS A 454 0.42 -26.64 14.26
C CYS A 454 1.26 -27.64 15.06
N SER A 455 1.24 -27.57 16.39
CA SER A 455 2.02 -28.48 17.25
C SER A 455 1.66 -29.96 17.06
N ARG A 456 0.42 -30.28 16.66
CA ARG A 456 -0.02 -31.65 16.43
C ARG A 456 0.29 -32.13 15.02
N LEU A 457 0.31 -31.22 14.05
CA LEU A 457 0.67 -31.52 12.66
C LEU A 457 2.18 -31.71 12.50
N ASP A 458 3.01 -31.05 13.31
CA ASP A 458 4.48 -31.19 13.27
C ASP A 458 5.01 -32.51 13.87
N VAL A 459 4.13 -33.31 14.49
CA VAL A 459 4.50 -34.58 15.18
C VAL A 459 4.19 -35.82 14.34
N GLY A 460 3.60 -35.65 13.15
CA GLY A 460 3.38 -36.73 12.16
C GLY A 460 4.35 -36.60 10.99
#